data_AF-U2U1A8-F1
#
_entry.id   AF-U2U1A8-F1
#
_cell.length_a   1.000
_cell.length_b   1.000
_cell.length_c   1.000
_cell.angle_alpha   90.00
_cell.angle_beta   90.00
_cell.angle_gamma   90.00
#
_symmetry.space_group_name_H-M   'P 1'
#
loop_
_entity.id
_entity.type
_entity.pdbx_description
1 polymer ?
#
loop_
_entity_poly.entity_id
_entity_poly.type
_entity_poly.pdbx_seq_one_letter_code
_entity_poly.pdbx_strand_id
1 'polypeptide(L)'
;MKAWEGADFGGTFGGRTVQARRDYARCKGLSLEERTEARFALFNERNSAGITKGSNLNGIAEKKQTALLSGLELAMKDMRLNPAALRYISAETLGGEIARLERRGNSFLLRVDKKLARRLDADQIEQVAYHEIGHMAAQRLLSEKEWESEMDNLIAYRNGGRYLPQTKASRVVLNELVKAKIPAHYSSRNGRIEFDDLASEEVTTLKDFSRYAFSSAERGMQDDELIAEGLRYYGTHGPDNNTIADAIYDAIIGGEHDR
;
A
#
# COMPACT_ATOMS: atom_id res chain seq x y z
N MET A 1 19.00 0.95 -7.49
CA MET A 1 18.53 0.65 -6.13
C MET A 1 17.19 -0.05 -6.29
N LYS A 2 17.02 -1.26 -5.78
CA LYS A 2 15.72 -1.96 -5.89
C LYS A 2 14.76 -1.36 -4.86
N ALA A 3 13.45 -1.36 -5.13
CA ALA A 3 12.45 -0.71 -4.26
C ALA A 3 12.57 -1.05 -2.78
N TRP A 4 12.99 -2.29 -2.46
CA TRP A 4 13.16 -2.79 -1.10
C TRP A 4 14.45 -2.39 -0.39
N GLU A 5 15.46 -1.86 -1.08
CA GLU A 5 16.74 -1.45 -0.46
C GLU A 5 16.68 -0.05 0.18
N GLY A 6 15.57 0.67 0.01
CA GLY A 6 15.38 2.03 0.53
C GLY A 6 14.19 2.20 1.47
N ALA A 7 13.46 1.15 1.81
CA ALA A 7 12.39 1.18 2.81
C ALA A 7 12.95 0.67 4.14
N ASP A 8 13.02 1.54 5.15
CA ASP A 8 13.25 1.08 6.51
C ASP A 8 11.91 0.55 7.06
N PHE A 9 11.91 -0.70 7.53
CA PHE A 9 10.77 -1.30 8.22
C PHE A 9 10.72 -0.80 9.67
N GLY A 10 10.64 0.52 9.85
CA GLY A 10 10.51 1.17 11.14
C GLY A 10 9.13 0.89 11.78
N GLY A 11 9.11 0.59 13.07
CA GLY A 11 7.89 0.34 13.82
C GLY A 11 7.27 -1.06 13.61
N THR A 12 6.13 -1.29 14.25
CA THR A 12 5.36 -2.55 14.16
C THR A 12 3.89 -2.27 14.39
N PHE A 13 3.00 -2.99 13.70
CA PHE A 13 1.57 -2.97 14.04
C PHE A 13 1.28 -3.60 15.41
N GLY A 14 2.28 -4.29 16.00
CA GLY A 14 2.25 -4.78 17.36
C GLY A 14 0.99 -5.59 17.65
N GLY A 15 0.28 -5.22 18.72
CA GLY A 15 -0.94 -5.91 19.17
C GLY A 15 -2.09 -5.89 18.16
N ARG A 16 -2.11 -4.98 17.18
CA ARG A 16 -3.24 -4.76 16.26
C ARG A 16 -3.45 -5.93 15.30
N THR A 17 -2.38 -6.65 14.93
CA THR A 17 -2.47 -7.81 14.04
C THR A 17 -2.38 -9.15 14.79
N VAL A 18 -2.01 -9.17 16.07
CA VAL A 18 -1.78 -10.40 16.85
C VAL A 18 -3.00 -11.33 16.85
N GLN A 19 -4.21 -10.79 17.04
CA GLN A 19 -5.41 -11.62 17.08
C GLN A 19 -5.67 -12.26 15.71
N ALA A 20 -5.61 -11.48 14.63
CA ALA A 20 -5.77 -12.00 13.27
C ALA A 20 -4.69 -13.04 12.94
N ARG A 21 -3.41 -12.79 13.26
CA ARG A 21 -2.32 -13.77 13.10
C ARG A 21 -2.63 -15.10 13.79
N ARG A 22 -3.12 -15.05 15.05
CA ARG A 22 -3.47 -16.25 15.82
C ARG A 22 -4.63 -17.01 15.20
N ASP A 23 -5.64 -16.30 14.72
CA ASP A 23 -6.80 -16.93 14.09
C ASP A 23 -6.42 -17.60 12.77
N TYR A 24 -5.66 -16.94 11.90
CA TYR A 24 -5.13 -17.54 10.67
C TYR A 24 -4.15 -18.70 10.91
N ALA A 25 -3.41 -18.68 12.02
CA ALA A 25 -2.54 -19.79 12.41
C ALA A 25 -3.31 -21.03 12.88
N ARG A 26 -4.57 -20.88 13.31
CA ARG A 26 -5.44 -21.98 13.77
C ARG A 26 -6.17 -22.69 12.63
N CYS A 27 -6.15 -22.15 11.41
CA CYS A 27 -6.72 -22.80 10.23
C CYS A 27 -6.11 -24.19 10.02
N LYS A 28 -6.95 -25.23 10.03
CA LYS A 28 -6.55 -26.63 9.95
C LYS A 28 -6.59 -27.14 8.51
N GLY A 29 -5.82 -28.20 8.26
CA GLY A 29 -5.67 -28.86 6.96
C GLY A 29 -4.54 -29.87 7.03
N LEU A 30 -4.69 -31.00 6.34
CA LEU A 30 -3.68 -32.07 6.25
C LEU A 30 -2.49 -31.62 5.40
N SER A 31 -2.72 -30.80 4.37
CA SER A 31 -1.67 -30.19 3.54
C SER A 31 -1.52 -28.68 3.81
N LEU A 32 -0.40 -28.09 3.35
CA LEU A 32 -0.23 -26.63 3.38
C LEU A 32 -1.27 -25.92 2.52
N GLU A 33 -1.61 -26.50 1.36
CA GLU A 33 -2.62 -25.98 0.44
C GLU A 33 -4.01 -25.92 1.10
N GLU A 34 -4.44 -27.00 1.75
CA GLU A 34 -5.70 -27.03 2.50
C GLU A 34 -5.71 -25.99 3.64
N ARG A 35 -4.59 -25.80 4.34
CA ARG A 35 -4.47 -24.73 5.35
C ARG A 35 -4.52 -23.33 4.72
N THR A 36 -3.93 -23.13 3.54
CA THR A 36 -4.01 -21.86 2.79
C THR A 36 -5.45 -21.57 2.36
N GLU A 37 -6.17 -22.57 1.83
CA GLU A 37 -7.58 -22.44 1.47
C GLU A 37 -8.46 -22.11 2.68
N ALA A 38 -8.24 -22.78 3.81
CA ALA A 38 -8.94 -22.49 5.06
C ALA A 38 -8.68 -21.06 5.56
N ARG A 39 -7.48 -20.51 5.35
CA ARG A 39 -7.17 -19.11 5.67
C ARG A 39 -7.89 -18.13 4.75
N PHE A 40 -7.95 -18.40 3.46
CA PHE A 40 -8.71 -17.57 2.53
C PHE A 40 -10.21 -17.61 2.83
N ALA A 41 -10.75 -18.78 3.19
CA ALA A 41 -12.13 -18.90 3.63
C ALA A 41 -12.41 -18.04 4.87
N LEU A 42 -11.55 -18.13 5.89
CA LEU A 42 -11.66 -17.30 7.09
C LEU A 42 -11.52 -15.80 6.79
N PHE A 43 -10.57 -15.43 5.91
CA PHE A 43 -10.38 -14.04 5.50
C PHE A 43 -11.64 -13.50 4.79
N ASN A 44 -12.21 -14.27 3.88
CA ASN A 44 -13.45 -13.92 3.17
C ASN A 44 -14.63 -13.79 4.13
N GLU A 45 -14.78 -14.71 5.08
CA GLU A 45 -15.83 -14.67 6.10
C GLU A 45 -15.72 -13.41 6.96
N ARG A 46 -14.54 -13.13 7.52
CA ARG A 46 -14.32 -11.99 8.44
C ARG A 46 -14.48 -10.65 7.75
N ASN A 47 -14.02 -10.54 6.51
CA ASN A 47 -13.92 -9.26 5.82
C ASN A 47 -15.04 -9.05 4.80
N SER A 48 -15.93 -10.03 4.56
CA SER A 48 -16.81 -10.00 3.36
C SER A 48 -16.00 -9.81 2.07
N ALA A 49 -14.80 -10.41 2.03
CA ALA A 49 -13.89 -10.28 0.91
C ALA A 49 -14.25 -11.24 -0.23
N GLY A 50 -13.77 -10.92 -1.42
CA GLY A 50 -14.08 -11.63 -2.65
C GLY A 50 -12.97 -12.54 -3.15
N ILE A 51 -12.05 -13.00 -2.29
CA ILE A 51 -10.89 -13.79 -2.71
C ILE A 51 -11.37 -15.10 -3.34
N THR A 52 -11.12 -15.27 -4.63
CA THR A 52 -11.64 -16.41 -5.39
C THR A 52 -10.68 -17.61 -5.38
N LYS A 53 -11.17 -18.78 -5.82
CA LYS A 53 -10.43 -20.06 -5.89
C LYS A 53 -9.11 -20.01 -6.69
N GLY A 54 -8.89 -18.99 -7.53
CA GLY A 54 -7.63 -18.82 -8.26
C GLY A 54 -6.46 -18.28 -7.41
N SER A 55 -6.73 -17.87 -6.17
CA SER A 55 -5.71 -17.33 -5.27
C SER A 55 -4.84 -18.43 -4.68
N ASN A 56 -3.55 -18.18 -4.54
CA ASN A 56 -2.62 -19.12 -3.93
C ASN A 56 -1.39 -18.40 -3.35
N LEU A 57 -0.82 -18.99 -2.30
CA LEU A 57 0.41 -18.50 -1.66
C LEU A 57 1.52 -19.55 -1.74
N ASN A 58 1.56 -20.29 -2.84
CA ASN A 58 2.48 -21.40 -3.03
C ASN A 58 3.94 -20.93 -2.98
N GLY A 59 4.73 -21.58 -2.13
CA GLY A 59 6.14 -21.24 -1.91
C GLY A 59 6.40 -20.13 -0.90
N ILE A 60 5.35 -19.58 -0.28
CA ILE A 60 5.42 -18.69 0.89
C ILE A 60 5.17 -19.53 2.15
N ALA A 61 6.04 -19.38 3.16
CA ALA A 61 5.95 -20.12 4.41
C ALA A 61 4.68 -19.77 5.19
N GLU A 62 4.14 -20.75 5.92
CA GLU A 62 2.87 -20.65 6.66
C GLU A 62 2.78 -19.41 7.56
N LYS A 63 3.82 -19.14 8.38
CA LYS A 63 3.91 -17.96 9.25
C LYS A 63 3.82 -16.62 8.47
N LYS A 64 4.26 -16.61 7.21
CA LYS A 64 4.24 -15.42 6.36
C LYS A 64 2.92 -15.28 5.62
N GLN A 65 2.24 -16.38 5.30
CA GLN A 65 0.87 -16.35 4.82
C GLN A 65 -0.07 -15.77 5.89
N THR A 66 0.09 -16.17 7.15
CA THR A 66 -0.71 -15.64 8.26
C THR A 66 -0.46 -14.15 8.47
N ALA A 67 0.81 -13.71 8.36
CA ALA A 67 1.20 -12.32 8.45
C ALA A 67 0.66 -11.48 7.28
N LEU A 68 0.74 -11.99 6.05
CA LEU A 68 0.20 -11.31 4.88
C LEU A 68 -1.30 -11.03 5.07
N LEU A 69 -2.07 -12.05 5.44
CA LEU A 69 -3.53 -11.92 5.62
C LEU A 69 -3.90 -11.03 6.81
N SER A 70 -3.15 -11.04 7.92
CA SER A 70 -3.40 -10.12 9.03
C SER A 70 -3.09 -8.67 8.66
N GLY A 71 -2.02 -8.42 7.90
CA GLY A 71 -1.69 -7.09 7.39
C GLY A 71 -2.76 -6.56 6.43
N LEU A 72 -3.25 -7.41 5.52
CA LEU A 72 -4.35 -7.06 4.61
C LEU A 72 -5.65 -6.75 5.37
N GLU A 73 -6.01 -7.56 6.36
CA GLU A 73 -7.21 -7.34 7.18
C GLU A 73 -7.12 -6.00 7.92
N LEU A 74 -5.97 -5.71 8.55
CA LEU A 74 -5.76 -4.45 9.24
C LEU A 74 -5.87 -3.26 8.27
N ALA A 75 -5.18 -3.32 7.13
CA ALA A 75 -5.15 -2.24 6.15
C ALA A 75 -6.54 -1.97 5.57
N MET A 76 -7.28 -3.01 5.17
CA MET A 76 -8.64 -2.85 4.66
C MET A 76 -9.58 -2.22 5.68
N LYS A 77 -9.46 -2.61 6.96
CA LYS A 77 -10.23 -2.04 8.05
C LYS A 77 -9.89 -0.57 8.25
N ASP A 78 -8.61 -0.25 8.42
CA ASP A 78 -8.14 1.11 8.69
C ASP A 78 -8.49 2.08 7.55
N MET A 79 -8.38 1.60 6.31
CA MET A 79 -8.61 2.38 5.10
C MET A 79 -10.06 2.35 4.62
N ARG A 80 -10.97 1.72 5.38
CA ARG A 80 -12.43 1.64 5.13
C ARG A 80 -12.75 1.14 3.71
N LEU A 81 -11.95 0.19 3.21
CA LEU A 81 -12.09 -0.32 1.85
C LEU A 81 -13.19 -1.37 1.77
N ASN A 82 -13.90 -1.42 0.64
CA ASN A 82 -14.77 -2.54 0.34
C ASN A 82 -13.91 -3.81 0.14
N PRO A 83 -13.97 -4.81 1.04
CA PRO A 83 -13.04 -5.93 0.96
C PRO A 83 -13.30 -6.84 -0.25
N ALA A 84 -14.48 -6.74 -0.87
CA ALA A 84 -14.79 -7.44 -2.11
C ALA A 84 -14.01 -6.92 -3.32
N ALA A 85 -13.29 -5.80 -3.20
CA ALA A 85 -12.47 -5.27 -4.29
C ALA A 85 -11.13 -6.02 -4.43
N LEU A 86 -10.54 -6.58 -3.37
CA LEU A 86 -9.41 -7.51 -3.52
C LEU A 86 -9.93 -8.91 -3.87
N ARG A 87 -9.71 -9.34 -5.11
CA ARG A 87 -10.27 -10.59 -5.65
C ARG A 87 -9.28 -11.73 -5.76
N TYR A 88 -8.00 -11.41 -5.86
CA TYR A 88 -6.96 -12.39 -6.09
C TYR A 88 -5.70 -12.07 -5.28
N ILE A 89 -5.07 -13.12 -4.77
CA ILE A 89 -3.74 -13.05 -4.19
C ILE A 89 -2.90 -14.18 -4.82
N SER A 90 -1.77 -13.86 -5.42
CA SER A 90 -0.88 -14.85 -6.05
C SER A 90 0.56 -14.72 -5.56
N ALA A 91 1.22 -15.86 -5.33
CA ALA A 91 2.65 -15.91 -5.08
C ALA A 91 3.43 -16.24 -6.37
N GLU A 92 4.29 -15.34 -6.82
CA GLU A 92 5.07 -15.51 -8.05
C GLU A 92 6.50 -14.96 -7.95
N THR A 93 7.18 -14.72 -9.06
CA THR A 93 8.51 -14.06 -9.08
C THR A 93 8.38 -12.76 -9.86
N LEU A 94 8.52 -11.63 -9.17
CA LEU A 94 8.26 -10.28 -9.70
C LEU A 94 9.51 -9.57 -10.21
N GLY A 95 10.70 -10.13 -9.98
CA GLY A 95 11.93 -9.62 -10.60
C GLY A 95 12.48 -8.32 -10.02
N GLY A 96 11.93 -7.80 -8.91
CA GLY A 96 12.45 -6.59 -8.26
C GLY A 96 11.65 -6.08 -7.06
N GLU A 97 10.33 -6.32 -7.05
CA GLU A 97 9.40 -5.86 -6.02
C GLU A 97 8.98 -6.99 -5.09
N ILE A 98 8.68 -6.68 -3.82
CA ILE A 98 8.25 -7.68 -2.83
C ILE A 98 6.79 -8.05 -3.07
N ALA A 99 5.97 -7.07 -3.38
CA ALA A 99 4.60 -7.25 -3.78
C ALA A 99 4.26 -6.21 -4.86
N ARG A 100 3.13 -6.42 -5.52
CA ARG A 100 2.56 -5.48 -6.49
C ARG A 100 1.05 -5.61 -6.47
N LEU A 101 0.37 -4.49 -6.30
CA LEU A 101 -1.06 -4.39 -6.53
C LEU A 101 -1.36 -4.04 -7.99
N GLU A 102 -2.20 -4.85 -8.64
CA GLU A 102 -2.72 -4.59 -9.98
C GLU A 102 -4.22 -4.34 -9.94
N ARG A 103 -4.67 -3.20 -10.47
CA ARG A 103 -6.08 -2.96 -10.72
C ARG A 103 -6.54 -3.65 -12.01
N ARG A 104 -7.73 -4.26 -11.96
CA ARG A 104 -8.42 -4.95 -13.07
C ARG A 104 -9.89 -4.54 -13.07
N GLY A 105 -10.21 -3.47 -13.80
CA GLY A 105 -11.51 -2.81 -13.75
C GLY A 105 -11.83 -2.34 -12.31
N ASN A 106 -12.88 -2.91 -11.71
CA ASN A 106 -13.30 -2.63 -10.34
C ASN A 106 -12.73 -3.60 -9.28
N SER A 107 -11.73 -4.39 -9.63
CA SER A 107 -11.11 -5.36 -8.74
C SER A 107 -9.59 -5.21 -8.70
N PHE A 108 -8.97 -5.85 -7.70
CA PHE A 108 -7.53 -5.83 -7.49
C PHE A 108 -6.97 -7.25 -7.35
N LEU A 109 -5.77 -7.43 -7.90
CA LEU A 109 -4.92 -8.60 -7.74
C LEU A 109 -3.68 -8.17 -6.98
N LEU A 110 -3.40 -8.82 -5.85
CA LEU A 110 -2.15 -8.69 -5.14
C LEU A 110 -1.20 -9.81 -5.56
N ARG A 111 -0.04 -9.43 -6.09
CA ARG A 111 1.05 -10.36 -6.40
C ARG A 111 2.12 -10.24 -5.34
N VAL A 112 2.65 -11.36 -4.87
CA VAL A 112 3.70 -11.39 -3.84
C VAL A 112 4.89 -12.20 -4.35
N ASP A 113 6.09 -11.64 -4.31
CA ASP A 113 7.31 -12.33 -4.72
C ASP A 113 7.72 -13.37 -3.67
N LYS A 114 7.65 -14.65 -4.06
CA LYS A 114 7.93 -15.78 -3.16
C LYS A 114 9.39 -15.85 -2.69
N LYS A 115 10.34 -15.26 -3.43
CA LYS A 115 11.77 -15.28 -3.05
C LYS A 115 12.09 -14.14 -2.09
N LEU A 116 11.58 -12.94 -2.34
CA LEU A 116 11.78 -11.78 -1.48
C LEU A 116 10.97 -11.90 -0.19
N ALA A 117 9.75 -12.43 -0.25
CA ALA A 117 8.97 -12.74 0.94
C ALA A 117 9.73 -13.66 1.92
N ARG A 118 10.64 -14.54 1.45
CA ARG A 118 11.47 -15.38 2.34
C ARG A 118 12.48 -14.60 3.16
N ARG A 119 12.90 -13.42 2.72
CA ARG A 119 13.89 -12.58 3.40
C ARG A 119 13.27 -11.72 4.50
N LEU A 120 11.99 -11.43 4.39
CA LEU A 120 11.28 -10.60 5.36
C LEU A 120 10.87 -11.39 6.61
N ASP A 121 10.80 -10.74 7.76
CA ASP A 121 10.08 -11.30 8.91
C ASP A 121 8.56 -11.13 8.77
N ALA A 122 7.80 -11.51 9.81
CA ALA A 122 6.34 -11.46 9.77
C ALA A 122 5.82 -10.00 9.81
N ASP A 123 6.43 -9.13 10.60
CA ASP A 123 5.99 -7.74 10.75
C ASP A 123 6.27 -6.97 9.47
N GLN A 124 7.40 -7.24 8.82
CA GLN A 124 7.74 -6.68 7.52
C GLN A 124 6.76 -7.13 6.42
N ILE A 125 6.32 -8.39 6.43
CA ILE A 125 5.29 -8.87 5.49
C ILE A 125 3.95 -8.16 5.70
N GLU A 126 3.57 -7.90 6.95
CA GLU A 126 2.36 -7.11 7.24
C GLU A 126 2.49 -5.69 6.71
N GLN A 127 3.65 -5.07 6.90
CA GLN A 127 3.92 -3.72 6.42
C GLN A 127 3.87 -3.63 4.89
N VAL A 128 4.42 -4.62 4.18
CA VAL A 128 4.26 -4.73 2.72
C VAL A 128 2.79 -4.86 2.34
N ALA A 129 2.03 -5.75 2.99
CA ALA A 129 0.61 -5.89 2.72
C ALA A 129 -0.16 -4.57 2.91
N TYR A 130 0.18 -3.83 3.96
CA TYR A 130 -0.44 -2.55 4.28
C TYR A 130 -0.14 -1.48 3.22
N HIS A 131 1.13 -1.38 2.82
CA HIS A 131 1.57 -0.48 1.76
C HIS A 131 0.83 -0.74 0.44
N GLU A 132 0.73 -2.00 0.01
CA GLU A 132 0.03 -2.35 -1.23
C GLU A 132 -1.46 -1.97 -1.18
N ILE A 133 -2.10 -2.12 -0.01
CA ILE A 133 -3.49 -1.68 0.19
C ILE A 133 -3.59 -0.14 0.25
N GLY A 134 -2.51 0.57 0.56
CA GLY A 134 -2.41 2.02 0.40
C GLY A 134 -2.62 2.47 -1.06
N HIS A 135 -1.98 1.79 -2.02
CA HIS A 135 -2.25 2.01 -3.45
C HIS A 135 -3.71 1.76 -3.81
N MET A 136 -4.29 0.68 -3.27
CA MET A 136 -5.72 0.37 -3.46
C MET A 136 -6.61 1.52 -2.98
N ALA A 137 -6.29 2.09 -1.81
CA ALA A 137 -7.03 3.19 -1.23
C ALA A 137 -6.96 4.47 -2.08
N ALA A 138 -5.78 4.80 -2.62
CA ALA A 138 -5.62 5.93 -3.53
C ALA A 138 -6.39 5.71 -4.84
N GLN A 139 -6.28 4.52 -5.43
CA GLN A 139 -6.91 4.20 -6.71
C GLN A 139 -8.44 4.12 -6.63
N ARG A 140 -9.03 3.85 -5.46
CA ARG A 140 -10.50 3.85 -5.29
C ARG A 140 -11.13 5.22 -5.55
N LEU A 141 -10.36 6.30 -5.46
CA LEU A 141 -10.83 7.66 -5.73
C LEU A 141 -11.19 7.86 -7.21
N LEU A 142 -10.70 6.98 -8.07
CA LEU A 142 -10.84 7.05 -9.53
C LEU A 142 -11.96 6.13 -10.00
N SER A 143 -12.89 6.70 -10.78
CA SER A 143 -13.68 5.91 -11.72
C SER A 143 -12.77 5.17 -12.71
N GLU A 144 -13.27 4.11 -13.34
CA GLU A 144 -12.51 3.34 -14.33
C GLU A 144 -11.95 4.24 -15.45
N LYS A 145 -12.79 5.14 -15.98
CA LYS A 145 -12.38 6.11 -17.01
C LYS A 145 -11.29 7.08 -16.53
N GLU A 146 -11.38 7.55 -15.29
CA GLU A 146 -10.33 8.43 -14.72
C GLU A 146 -9.01 7.65 -14.56
N TRP A 147 -9.07 6.40 -14.11
CA TRP A 147 -7.89 5.54 -13.96
C TRP A 147 -7.23 5.23 -15.31
N GLU A 148 -8.01 4.86 -16.33
CA GLU A 148 -7.49 4.64 -17.69
C GLU A 148 -6.81 5.90 -18.23
N SER A 149 -7.45 7.06 -18.06
CA SER A 149 -6.88 8.33 -18.51
C SER A 149 -5.58 8.69 -17.77
N GLU A 150 -5.49 8.43 -16.47
CA GLU A 150 -4.26 8.66 -15.70
C GLU A 150 -3.15 7.69 -16.10
N MET A 151 -3.50 6.43 -16.38
CA MET A 151 -2.55 5.42 -16.88
C MET A 151 -2.02 5.80 -18.27
N ASP A 152 -2.86 6.25 -19.19
CA ASP A 152 -2.45 6.71 -20.52
C ASP A 152 -1.48 7.90 -20.42
N ASN A 153 -1.76 8.84 -19.52
CA ASN A 153 -0.88 9.97 -19.25
C ASN A 153 0.48 9.52 -18.70
N LEU A 154 0.49 8.56 -17.77
CA LEU A 154 1.72 7.98 -17.22
C LEU A 154 2.54 7.27 -18.29
N ILE A 155 1.89 6.48 -19.15
CA ILE A 155 2.54 5.80 -20.28
C ILE A 155 3.14 6.84 -21.24
N ALA A 156 2.39 7.86 -21.62
CA ALA A 156 2.88 8.92 -22.50
C ALA A 156 4.08 9.66 -21.88
N TYR A 157 4.02 9.98 -20.60
CA TYR A 157 5.12 10.62 -19.86
C TYR A 157 6.38 9.74 -19.83
N ARG A 158 6.23 8.45 -19.55
CA ARG A 158 7.34 7.47 -19.58
C ARG A 158 7.93 7.29 -20.97
N ASN A 159 7.12 7.44 -22.02
CA ASN A 159 7.54 7.38 -23.42
C ASN A 159 8.08 8.72 -23.98
N GLY A 160 8.54 9.62 -23.11
CA GLY A 160 9.19 10.87 -23.50
C GLY A 160 8.29 12.10 -23.48
N GLY A 161 7.06 11.97 -22.98
CA GLY A 161 6.19 13.11 -22.70
C GLY A 161 6.88 14.11 -21.75
N ARG A 162 6.69 15.41 -22.04
CA ARG A 162 7.37 16.48 -21.28
C ARG A 162 6.77 16.71 -19.90
N TYR A 163 5.48 16.44 -19.74
CA TYR A 163 4.72 16.71 -18.54
C TYR A 163 3.83 15.52 -18.18
N LEU A 164 3.74 15.23 -16.89
CA LEU A 164 2.69 14.39 -16.33
C LEU A 164 1.64 15.30 -15.70
N PRO A 165 0.37 15.24 -16.14
CA PRO A 165 -0.72 15.94 -15.46
C PRO A 165 -0.87 15.44 -14.01
N GLN A 166 -1.28 16.34 -13.10
CA GLN A 166 -1.55 15.99 -11.72
C GLN A 166 -2.69 14.97 -11.64
N THR A 167 -2.45 13.86 -10.94
CA THR A 167 -3.47 12.83 -10.70
C THR A 167 -4.50 13.32 -9.68
N LYS A 168 -5.68 12.71 -9.66
CA LYS A 168 -6.72 13.00 -8.67
C LYS A 168 -6.21 12.75 -7.25
N ALA A 169 -5.47 11.67 -7.02
CA ALA A 169 -4.88 11.33 -5.73
C ALA A 169 -3.87 12.41 -5.29
N SER A 170 -2.93 12.80 -6.15
CA SER A 170 -1.99 13.87 -5.86
C SER A 170 -2.68 15.21 -5.58
N ARG A 171 -3.79 15.50 -6.28
CA ARG A 171 -4.55 16.73 -6.06
C ARG A 171 -5.24 16.76 -4.70
N VAL A 172 -5.90 15.68 -4.28
CA VAL A 172 -6.56 15.65 -2.96
C VAL A 172 -5.55 15.71 -1.83
N VAL A 173 -4.41 15.01 -1.97
CA VAL A 173 -3.32 15.06 -1.00
C VAL A 173 -2.72 16.45 -0.92
N LEU A 174 -2.43 17.09 -2.06
CA LEU A 174 -1.89 18.44 -2.07
C LEU A 174 -2.83 19.44 -1.37
N ASN A 175 -4.14 19.29 -1.54
CA ASN A 175 -5.12 20.15 -0.85
C ASN A 175 -5.07 19.98 0.67
N GLU A 176 -4.93 18.75 1.19
CA GLU A 176 -4.78 18.53 2.64
C GLU A 176 -3.42 19.00 3.16
N LEU A 177 -2.34 18.83 2.41
CA LEU A 177 -1.03 19.40 2.77
C LEU A 177 -1.11 20.93 2.91
N VAL A 178 -1.78 21.61 1.97
CA VAL A 178 -1.99 23.07 2.03
C VAL A 178 -2.83 23.47 3.24
N LYS A 179 -3.89 22.73 3.57
CA LYS A 179 -4.71 22.98 4.77
C LYS A 179 -3.91 22.82 6.05
N ALA A 180 -3.04 21.81 6.10
CA ALA A 180 -2.09 21.56 7.18
C ALA A 180 -0.92 22.57 7.20
N LYS A 181 -0.89 23.54 6.29
CA LYS A 181 0.18 24.55 6.12
C LYS A 181 1.55 23.95 5.82
N ILE A 182 1.58 22.78 5.17
CA ILE A 182 2.79 22.13 4.71
C ILE A 182 3.13 22.68 3.32
N PRO A 183 4.29 23.33 3.12
CA PRO A 183 4.64 23.95 1.86
C PRO A 183 5.03 22.88 0.83
N ALA A 184 4.12 22.61 -0.10
CA ALA A 184 4.30 21.65 -1.18
C ALA A 184 3.59 22.11 -2.45
N HIS A 185 4.05 21.65 -3.61
CA HIS A 185 3.43 21.91 -4.90
C HIS A 185 3.58 20.72 -5.85
N TYR A 186 2.73 20.62 -6.87
CA TYR A 186 2.88 19.58 -7.89
C TYR A 186 3.76 20.07 -9.04
N SER A 187 4.85 19.36 -9.30
CA SER A 187 5.76 19.61 -10.42
C SER A 187 5.39 18.71 -11.58
N SER A 188 4.63 19.22 -12.56
CA SER A 188 4.23 18.44 -13.74
C SER A 188 5.41 18.00 -14.60
N ARG A 189 6.53 18.74 -14.58
CA ARG A 189 7.77 18.37 -15.28
C ARG A 189 8.42 17.13 -14.68
N ASN A 190 8.37 17.01 -13.34
CA ASN A 190 8.93 15.88 -12.62
C ASN A 190 7.88 14.78 -12.41
N GLY A 191 6.60 15.11 -12.54
CA GLY A 191 5.46 14.22 -12.37
C GLY A 191 5.23 13.82 -10.93
N ARG A 192 5.44 14.74 -9.98
CA ARG A 192 5.33 14.48 -8.55
C ARG A 192 5.05 15.73 -7.72
N ILE A 193 4.56 15.53 -6.50
CA ILE A 193 4.56 16.49 -5.40
C ILE A 193 6.00 16.74 -4.96
N GLU A 194 6.35 18.02 -4.80
CA GLU A 194 7.63 18.47 -4.28
C GLU A 194 7.37 19.30 -3.02
N PHE A 195 8.12 18.99 -1.96
CA PHE A 195 8.11 19.76 -0.71
C PHE A 195 9.13 20.89 -0.82
N ASP A 196 8.71 22.10 -0.45
CA ASP A 196 9.57 23.28 -0.55
C ASP A 196 10.61 23.30 0.59
N ASP A 197 10.24 22.79 1.76
CA ASP A 197 11.13 22.64 2.92
C ASP A 197 11.58 21.19 3.10
N LEU A 198 12.66 20.82 2.41
CA LEU A 198 13.26 19.49 2.49
C LEU A 198 13.99 19.22 3.82
N ALA A 199 14.18 20.24 4.66
CA ALA A 199 14.86 20.12 5.95
C ALA A 199 13.88 20.01 7.13
N SER A 200 12.58 20.18 6.89
CA SER A 200 11.53 19.96 7.89
C SER A 200 11.59 18.54 8.45
N GLU A 201 11.32 18.41 9.75
CA GLU A 201 11.33 17.14 10.46
C GLU A 201 10.37 16.14 9.81
N GLU A 202 9.18 16.61 9.42
CA GLU A 202 8.16 15.79 8.80
C GLU A 202 8.62 15.16 7.48
N VAL A 203 9.28 15.95 6.62
CA VAL A 203 9.81 15.47 5.33
C VAL A 203 10.98 14.52 5.56
N THR A 204 11.89 14.86 6.48
CA THR A 204 13.06 14.01 6.76
C THR A 204 12.66 12.66 7.36
N THR A 205 11.72 12.64 8.31
CA THR A 205 11.21 11.41 8.92
C THR A 205 10.57 10.47 7.89
N LEU A 206 9.73 10.99 6.98
CA LEU A 206 9.15 10.14 5.92
C LEU A 206 10.18 9.70 4.89
N LYS A 207 11.15 10.57 4.56
CA LYS A 207 12.23 10.23 3.63
C LYS A 207 13.17 9.15 4.19
N ASP A 208 13.44 9.17 5.49
CA ASP A 208 14.23 8.14 6.16
C ASP A 208 13.43 6.84 6.29
N PHE A 209 12.12 6.94 6.56
CA PHE A 209 11.23 5.78 6.57
C PHE A 209 11.08 5.10 5.21
N SER A 210 10.99 5.88 4.12
CA SER A 210 10.96 5.37 2.76
C SER A 210 11.68 6.30 1.79
N ARG A 211 12.97 6.02 1.58
CA ARG A 211 13.78 6.68 0.56
C ARG A 211 13.23 6.44 -0.85
N TYR A 212 12.51 5.32 -1.02
CA TYR A 212 11.92 4.91 -2.28
C TYR A 212 10.91 5.96 -2.79
N ALA A 213 9.90 6.30 -1.98
CA ALA A 213 8.88 7.29 -2.32
C ALA A 213 9.46 8.66 -2.74
N PHE A 214 10.54 9.10 -2.10
CA PHE A 214 11.12 10.43 -2.36
C PHE A 214 12.08 10.49 -3.55
N SER A 215 12.78 9.40 -3.86
CA SER A 215 13.95 9.50 -4.74
C SER A 215 14.23 8.31 -5.65
N SER A 216 13.71 7.12 -5.35
CA SER A 216 14.08 5.90 -6.07
C SER A 216 12.93 5.21 -6.78
N ALA A 217 11.68 5.65 -6.54
CA ALA A 217 10.53 5.23 -7.31
C ALA A 217 10.70 5.51 -8.80
N GLU A 218 10.08 4.69 -9.63
CA GLU A 218 10.07 4.90 -11.07
C GLU A 218 9.50 6.29 -11.39
N ARG A 219 10.00 6.91 -12.46
CA ARG A 219 9.55 8.25 -12.88
C ARG A 219 8.02 8.25 -13.09
N GLY A 220 7.34 9.16 -12.39
CA GLY A 220 5.88 9.33 -12.41
C GLY A 220 5.12 8.48 -11.38
N MET A 221 5.80 7.66 -10.57
CA MET A 221 5.17 6.85 -9.50
C MET A 221 5.42 7.41 -8.10
N GLN A 222 6.27 8.44 -7.97
CA GLN A 222 6.68 8.98 -6.67
C GLN A 222 5.50 9.36 -5.77
N ASP A 223 4.44 9.92 -6.35
CA ASP A 223 3.26 10.32 -5.56
C ASP A 223 2.45 9.13 -5.09
N ASP A 224 2.28 8.11 -5.93
CA ASP A 224 1.57 6.89 -5.58
C ASP A 224 2.30 6.16 -4.43
N GLU A 225 3.63 6.11 -4.50
CA GLU A 225 4.51 5.60 -3.45
C GLU A 225 4.48 6.46 -2.19
N LEU A 226 4.55 7.79 -2.32
CA LEU A 226 4.47 8.72 -1.18
C LEU A 226 3.14 8.54 -0.43
N ILE A 227 2.05 8.36 -1.16
CA ILE A 227 0.73 8.13 -0.57
C ILE A 227 0.67 6.79 0.14
N ALA A 228 1.09 5.71 -0.51
CA ALA A 228 1.10 4.37 0.10
C ALA A 228 2.01 4.31 1.33
N GLU A 229 3.18 4.97 1.28
CA GLU A 229 4.12 5.03 2.38
C GLU A 229 3.67 5.96 3.52
N GLY A 230 3.02 7.07 3.21
CA GLY A 230 2.39 7.94 4.21
C GLY A 230 1.29 7.19 4.97
N LEU A 231 0.44 6.44 4.26
CA LEU A 231 -0.56 5.57 4.88
C LEU A 231 0.08 4.45 5.72
N ARG A 232 1.16 3.83 5.23
CA ARG A 232 1.90 2.83 6.02
C ARG A 232 2.48 3.45 7.29
N TYR A 233 3.09 4.63 7.19
CA TYR A 233 3.66 5.33 8.34
C TYR A 233 2.60 5.64 9.39
N TYR A 234 1.47 6.22 8.97
CA TYR A 234 0.31 6.46 9.84
C TYR A 234 -0.17 5.16 10.48
N GLY A 235 -0.27 4.08 9.72
CA GLY A 235 -0.67 2.77 10.22
C GLY A 235 0.29 2.20 11.27
N THR A 236 1.61 2.38 11.11
CA THR A 236 2.61 1.81 12.03
C THR A 236 2.85 2.65 13.28
N HIS A 237 2.74 3.98 13.19
CA HIS A 237 3.05 4.89 14.30
C HIS A 237 1.81 5.49 14.96
N GLY A 238 0.68 5.51 14.26
CA GLY A 238 -0.54 6.17 14.71
C GLY A 238 -0.57 7.66 14.34
N PRO A 239 -1.67 8.34 14.70
CA PRO A 239 -1.85 9.77 14.39
C PRO A 239 -0.87 10.65 15.16
N ASP A 240 -0.72 11.90 14.71
CA ASP A 240 0.07 12.97 15.35
C ASP A 240 1.58 12.69 15.44
N ASN A 241 2.06 11.63 14.79
CA ASN A 241 3.48 11.29 14.73
C ASN A 241 4.18 11.91 13.51
N ASN A 242 3.42 12.28 12.48
CA ASN A 242 3.94 12.97 11.29
C ASN A 242 2.82 13.68 10.53
N THR A 243 2.84 15.01 10.52
CA THR A 243 1.78 15.85 9.92
C THR A 243 1.55 15.58 8.42
N ILE A 244 2.57 15.17 7.66
CA ILE A 244 2.40 14.79 6.25
C ILE A 244 1.63 13.47 6.14
N ALA A 245 1.97 12.47 6.96
CA ALA A 245 1.27 11.19 7.00
C ALA A 245 -0.19 11.35 7.42
N ASP A 246 -0.45 12.21 8.42
CA ASP A 246 -1.81 12.55 8.88
C ASP A 246 -2.61 13.22 7.75
N ALA A 247 -2.03 14.22 7.06
CA ALA A 247 -2.67 14.86 5.92
C ALA A 247 -2.95 13.89 4.76
N ILE A 248 -2.06 12.92 4.49
CA ILE A 248 -2.29 11.86 3.50
C ILE A 248 -3.44 10.96 3.94
N TYR A 249 -3.48 10.55 5.22
CA TYR A 249 -4.57 9.75 5.76
C TYR A 249 -5.92 10.46 5.62
N ASP A 250 -5.99 11.73 6.01
CA ASP A 250 -7.19 12.56 5.89
C ASP A 250 -7.64 12.73 4.43
N ALA A 251 -6.69 12.92 3.51
CA ALA A 251 -6.97 13.10 2.09
C ALA A 251 -7.57 11.85 1.44
N ILE A 252 -7.03 10.67 1.77
CA ILE A 252 -7.39 9.42 1.09
C ILE A 252 -8.53 8.72 1.80
N ILE A 253 -8.48 8.60 3.13
CA ILE A 253 -9.46 7.85 3.92
C ILE A 253 -10.66 8.73 4.28
N GLY A 254 -10.48 10.04 4.36
CA GLY A 254 -11.49 10.99 4.83
C GLY A 254 -11.43 11.10 6.35
N GLY A 255 -10.81 12.18 6.82
CA GLY A 255 -10.61 12.44 8.24
C GLY A 255 -11.92 12.48 9.04
N GLU A 256 -11.94 11.74 10.15
CA GLU A 256 -12.65 12.11 11.37
C GLU A 256 -11.61 11.98 12.49
N HIS A 257 -10.81 13.02 12.71
CA HIS A 257 -10.09 13.17 13.97
C HIS A 257 -11.02 13.64 15.11
N ASP A 258 -12.32 13.81 14.85
CA ASP A 258 -13.37 14.12 15.82
C ASP A 258 -14.49 13.06 15.80
N ARG A 259 -14.37 11.99 16.58
CA ARG A 259 -15.51 11.28 17.22
C ARG A 259 -15.12 10.70 18.57
#